data_AF-A0A1V0A598-F1
#
_entry.id   AF-A0A1V0A598-F1
#
_cell.length_a   1.000
_cell.length_b   1.000
_cell.length_c   1.000
_cell.angle_alpha   90.00
_cell.angle_beta   90.00
_cell.angle_gamma   90.00
#
_symmetry.space_group_name_H-M   'P 1'
#
loop_
_entity.id
_entity.type
_entity.pdbx_description
1 polymer ?
#
loop_
_entity_poly.entity_id
_entity_poly.type
_entity_poly.pdbx_seq_one_letter_code
_entity_poly.pdbx_strand_id
1 'polypeptide(L)'
;MSAIDEVRAAPGGGELADLAAKLVGDPGAIGAAAGAWRAAAGTGERHTGALSAAAAEVDGAWEGTGADAFAGYLGKVTGCGDRLRQALTECADHLDAAARTLRDAEAAAQDICRQYATAAQELRATAQAPATQATGGQPSSGPVMNGPASSGQAQVVQATGGPAQAVPLTEEQIAQALRPMLDEARTALQRLVTDTGATLSGTAGKIQAALAAVPNVAAELPEPDTQPFTPSPGRPIGWSPARLEGQETALAAATHGLGSGGFGGYGPSGPPPPGGGPAPQGQVADWINQAIAILKANGVPADKMNPNDIWLIIKHESGGNPHAINNWDSNAAKGTPSKGLMQTIDPTFNSYKLPGHGDIYNPVDNIIAGVRYSIARYGSVSNVPGVVGMKTGGGYRGY
;
A
#
# COMPACT_ATOMS: atom_id res chain seq x y z
N MET A 1 28.16 -4.54 -3.30
CA MET A 1 28.31 -4.90 -1.88
C MET A 1 27.63 -3.82 -1.08
N SER A 2 26.96 -4.12 0.03
CA SER A 2 26.43 -3.05 0.90
C SER A 2 27.57 -2.40 1.68
N ALA A 3 27.41 -1.15 2.12
CA ALA A 3 28.41 -0.50 2.98
C ALA A 3 28.67 -1.28 4.29
N ILE A 4 27.68 -2.06 4.74
CA ILE A 4 27.77 -2.97 5.89
C ILE A 4 28.68 -4.18 5.58
N ASP A 5 28.66 -4.69 4.35
CA ASP A 5 29.58 -5.76 3.93
C ASP A 5 31.01 -5.24 3.78
N GLU A 6 31.15 -4.02 3.25
CA GLU A 6 32.44 -3.37 3.03
C GLU A 6 33.14 -3.02 4.35
N VAL A 7 32.40 -2.48 5.33
CA VAL A 7 32.95 -2.15 6.65
C VAL A 7 33.37 -3.39 7.41
N ARG A 8 32.72 -4.55 7.20
CA ARG A 8 33.09 -5.82 7.84
C ARG A 8 34.49 -6.30 7.45
N ALA A 9 34.99 -5.90 6.27
CA ALA A 9 36.34 -6.20 5.81
C ALA A 9 37.43 -5.22 6.30
N ALA A 10 37.03 -4.14 6.99
CA ALA A 10 37.94 -3.17 7.58
C ALA A 10 38.39 -3.62 8.98
N PRO A 11 39.61 -3.23 9.45
CA PRO A 11 40.11 -3.61 10.76
C PRO A 11 39.15 -3.18 11.87
N GLY A 12 38.66 -4.12 12.70
CA GLY A 12 37.70 -3.81 13.77
C GLY A 12 36.27 -3.44 13.31
N GLY A 13 36.00 -3.44 12.00
CA GLY A 13 34.70 -3.03 11.44
C GLY A 13 33.57 -4.05 11.60
N GLY A 14 33.86 -5.26 12.09
CA GLY A 14 32.83 -6.28 12.38
C GLY A 14 31.78 -5.80 13.38
N GLU A 15 32.19 -5.10 14.44
CA GLU A 15 31.26 -4.55 15.44
C GLU A 15 30.39 -3.43 14.85
N LEU A 16 30.96 -2.58 13.98
CA LEU A 16 30.20 -1.53 13.28
C LEU A 16 29.14 -2.16 12.37
N ALA A 17 29.50 -3.21 11.64
CA ALA A 17 28.57 -3.93 10.78
C ALA A 17 27.42 -4.55 11.60
N ASP A 18 27.71 -5.13 12.77
CA ASP A 18 26.70 -5.73 13.64
C ASP A 18 25.78 -4.69 14.29
N LEU A 19 26.29 -3.50 14.61
CA LEU A 19 25.47 -2.38 15.09
C LEU A 19 24.58 -1.81 13.98
N ALA A 20 25.12 -1.59 12.79
CA ALA A 20 24.38 -1.10 11.64
C ALA A 20 23.29 -2.08 11.19
N ALA A 21 23.55 -3.39 11.27
CA ALA A 21 22.57 -4.43 10.95
C ALA A 21 21.30 -4.37 11.82
N LYS A 22 21.37 -3.81 13.05
CA LYS A 22 20.19 -3.63 13.92
C LYS A 22 19.21 -2.56 13.40
N LEU A 23 19.67 -1.69 12.51
CA LEU A 23 18.87 -0.63 11.90
C LEU A 23 18.29 -1.02 10.55
N VAL A 24 18.66 -2.19 10.02
CA VAL A 24 18.12 -2.71 8.77
C VAL A 24 16.71 -3.25 9.03
N GLY A 25 15.74 -2.74 8.29
CA GLY A 25 14.36 -3.23 8.34
C GLY A 25 13.62 -2.94 7.04
N ASP A 26 12.28 -3.03 7.08
CA ASP A 26 11.44 -2.85 5.89
C ASP A 26 10.52 -1.62 6.06
N PRO A 27 11.03 -0.39 5.84
CA PRO A 27 10.20 0.81 5.85
C PRO A 27 9.15 0.80 4.73
N GLY A 28 9.33 -0.01 3.69
CA GLY A 28 8.35 -0.19 2.61
C GLY A 28 7.10 -0.92 3.11
N ALA A 29 7.27 -2.01 3.86
CA ALA A 29 6.16 -2.74 4.48
C ALA A 29 5.39 -1.86 5.49
N ILE A 30 6.09 -1.05 6.28
CA ILE A 30 5.46 -0.10 7.22
C ILE A 30 4.60 0.93 6.46
N GLY A 31 5.14 1.50 5.38
CA GLY A 31 4.39 2.43 4.52
C GLY A 31 3.19 1.78 3.82
N ALA A 32 3.32 0.51 3.40
CA ALA A 32 2.20 -0.25 2.85
C ALA A 32 1.08 -0.46 3.87
N ALA A 33 1.43 -0.75 5.13
CA ALA A 33 0.46 -0.82 6.21
C ALA A 33 -0.23 0.54 6.44
N ALA A 34 0.52 1.65 6.47
CA ALA A 34 -0.07 2.99 6.57
C ALA A 34 -1.08 3.26 5.43
N GLY A 35 -0.74 2.87 4.20
CA GLY A 35 -1.64 2.96 3.04
C GLY A 35 -2.94 2.18 3.22
N ALA A 36 -2.87 0.96 3.76
CA ALA A 36 -4.05 0.13 4.02
C ALA A 36 -4.99 0.78 5.05
N TRP A 37 -4.45 1.39 6.09
CA TRP A 37 -5.24 2.09 7.12
C TRP A 37 -5.95 3.32 6.57
N ARG A 38 -5.29 4.10 5.71
CA ARG A 38 -5.95 5.23 5.02
C ARG A 38 -7.05 4.77 4.07
N ALA A 39 -6.83 3.66 3.37
CA ALA A 39 -7.86 3.08 2.51
C ALA A 39 -9.09 2.64 3.31
N ALA A 40 -8.89 2.05 4.50
CA ALA A 40 -9.97 1.72 5.42
C ALA A 40 -10.69 2.98 5.92
N ALA A 41 -9.95 4.01 6.34
CA ALA A 41 -10.51 5.29 6.77
C ALA A 41 -11.38 5.94 5.68
N GLY A 42 -10.86 6.04 4.45
CA GLY A 42 -11.61 6.60 3.32
C GLY A 42 -12.82 5.75 2.90
N THR A 43 -12.79 4.45 3.14
CA THR A 43 -13.97 3.60 2.94
C THR A 43 -15.04 3.87 3.99
N GLY A 44 -14.65 3.99 5.26
CA GLY A 44 -15.53 4.41 6.34
C GLY A 44 -16.19 5.76 6.05
N GLU A 45 -15.42 6.75 5.62
CA GLU A 45 -15.90 8.10 5.24
C GLU A 45 -16.99 8.06 4.17
N ARG A 46 -16.81 7.22 3.14
CA ARG A 46 -17.82 7.07 2.08
C ARG A 46 -19.12 6.48 2.61
N HIS A 47 -19.04 5.48 3.50
CA HIS A 47 -20.23 4.88 4.09
C HIS A 47 -20.94 5.83 5.04
N THR A 48 -20.21 6.56 5.88
CA THR A 48 -20.80 7.55 6.79
C THR A 48 -21.40 8.73 6.04
N GLY A 49 -20.73 9.20 4.99
CA GLY A 49 -21.25 10.25 4.10
C GLY A 49 -22.52 9.83 3.37
N ALA A 50 -22.56 8.62 2.81
CA ALA A 50 -23.76 8.09 2.15
C ALA A 50 -24.93 7.93 3.13
N LEU A 51 -24.66 7.43 4.34
CA LEU A 51 -25.67 7.31 5.39
C LEU A 51 -26.19 8.69 5.82
N SER A 52 -25.31 9.67 5.95
CA SER A 52 -25.69 11.05 6.30
C SER A 52 -26.56 11.69 5.22
N ALA A 53 -26.25 11.47 3.94
CA ALA A 53 -27.06 11.97 2.82
C ALA A 53 -28.45 11.33 2.81
N ALA A 54 -28.53 10.00 2.97
CA ALA A 54 -29.81 9.29 3.06
C ALA A 54 -30.65 9.75 4.26
N ALA A 55 -30.00 10.00 5.41
CA ALA A 55 -30.67 10.54 6.59
C ALA A 55 -31.30 11.91 6.29
N ALA A 56 -30.59 12.79 5.58
CA ALA A 56 -31.07 14.11 5.22
C ALA A 56 -32.23 14.07 4.21
N GLU A 57 -32.22 13.14 3.26
CA GLU A 57 -33.35 12.93 2.34
C GLU A 57 -34.61 12.48 3.09
N VAL A 58 -34.47 11.56 4.06
CA VAL A 58 -35.58 11.13 4.90
C VAL A 58 -36.11 12.28 5.74
N ASP A 59 -35.23 13.06 6.37
CA ASP A 59 -35.58 14.23 7.18
C ASP A 59 -36.33 15.29 6.37
N GLY A 60 -35.92 15.54 5.12
CA GLY A 60 -36.63 16.47 4.22
C GLY A 60 -37.98 15.94 3.70
N ALA A 61 -38.20 14.63 3.70
CA ALA A 61 -39.44 14.01 3.21
C ALA A 61 -40.41 13.60 4.33
N TRP A 62 -39.93 13.54 5.57
CA TRP A 62 -40.68 13.11 6.75
C TRP A 62 -40.48 14.15 7.86
N GLU A 63 -41.53 14.88 8.19
CA GLU A 63 -41.48 15.90 9.25
C GLU A 63 -42.15 15.41 10.55
N GLY A 64 -41.70 15.94 11.68
CA GLY A 64 -42.29 15.71 13.00
C GLY A 64 -41.34 15.00 13.98
N THR A 65 -41.77 14.89 15.24
CA THR A 65 -40.89 14.47 16.36
C THR A 65 -40.26 13.08 16.21
N GLY A 66 -40.90 12.16 15.45
CA GLY A 66 -40.32 10.87 15.10
C GLY A 66 -39.18 10.97 14.08
N ALA A 67 -39.31 11.86 13.10
CA ALA A 67 -38.28 12.12 12.10
C ALA A 67 -37.06 12.78 12.75
N ASP A 68 -37.26 13.80 13.59
CA ASP A 68 -36.18 14.47 14.34
C ASP A 68 -35.38 13.45 15.19
N ALA A 69 -36.08 12.52 15.84
CA ALA A 69 -35.44 11.48 16.64
C ALA A 69 -34.67 10.46 15.79
N PHE A 70 -35.17 10.12 14.60
CA PHE A 70 -34.48 9.24 13.65
C PHE A 70 -33.23 9.91 13.06
N ALA A 71 -33.34 11.16 12.63
CA ALA A 71 -32.21 11.95 12.15
C ALA A 71 -31.13 12.11 13.25
N GLY A 72 -31.54 12.40 14.48
CA GLY A 72 -30.64 12.45 15.64
C GLY A 72 -29.97 11.11 15.95
N TYR A 73 -30.67 9.99 15.78
CA TYR A 73 -30.09 8.66 15.92
C TYR A 73 -29.03 8.37 14.85
N LEU A 74 -29.34 8.62 13.58
CA LEU A 74 -28.39 8.44 12.47
C LEU A 74 -27.18 9.37 12.60
N GLY A 75 -27.36 10.60 13.10
CA GLY A 75 -26.26 11.51 13.40
C GLY A 75 -25.25 10.96 14.42
N LYS A 76 -25.71 10.15 15.39
CA LYS A 76 -24.80 9.45 16.32
C LYS A 76 -24.00 8.35 15.61
N VAL A 77 -24.65 7.61 14.69
CA VAL A 77 -24.00 6.57 13.88
C VAL A 77 -22.89 7.17 13.01
N THR A 78 -23.20 8.25 12.29
CA THR A 78 -22.24 8.93 11.42
C THR A 78 -21.11 9.56 12.22
N GLY A 79 -21.42 10.18 13.37
CA GLY A 79 -20.40 10.73 14.28
C GLY A 79 -19.44 9.68 14.86
N CYS A 80 -19.92 8.45 15.12
CA CYS A 80 -19.03 7.34 15.48
C CYS A 80 -18.09 6.97 14.34
N GLY A 81 -18.61 6.92 13.11
CA GLY A 81 -17.79 6.60 11.95
C GLY A 81 -16.74 7.68 11.63
N ASP A 82 -17.05 8.96 11.86
CA ASP A 82 -16.07 10.05 11.72
C ASP A 82 -14.91 9.93 12.71
N ARG A 83 -15.21 9.57 13.97
CA ARG A 83 -14.18 9.31 14.99
C ARG A 83 -13.33 8.09 14.65
N LEU A 84 -13.94 7.01 14.14
CA LEU A 84 -13.21 5.84 13.66
C LEU A 84 -12.26 6.21 12.50
N ARG A 85 -12.75 6.98 11.53
CA ARG A 85 -11.94 7.48 10.40
C ARG A 85 -10.73 8.29 10.90
N GLN A 86 -10.94 9.17 11.87
CA GLN A 86 -9.88 9.96 12.48
C GLN A 86 -8.83 9.07 13.13
N ALA A 87 -9.23 8.13 13.98
CA ALA A 87 -8.31 7.19 14.65
C ALA A 87 -7.48 6.37 13.65
N LEU A 88 -8.11 5.89 12.57
CA LEU A 88 -7.41 5.15 11.51
C LEU A 88 -6.39 6.02 10.76
N THR A 89 -6.73 7.28 10.51
CA THR A 89 -5.84 8.24 9.84
C THR A 89 -4.63 8.58 10.72
N GLU A 90 -4.85 8.83 12.01
CA GLU A 90 -3.79 9.10 12.98
C GLU A 90 -2.81 7.92 13.09
N CYS A 91 -3.33 6.69 13.11
CA CYS A 91 -2.49 5.49 13.11
C CYS A 91 -1.64 5.38 11.83
N ALA A 92 -2.21 5.71 10.67
CA ALA A 92 -1.46 5.71 9.41
C ALA A 92 -0.33 6.75 9.40
N ASP A 93 -0.60 7.95 9.92
CA ASP A 93 0.41 9.01 10.02
C ASP A 93 1.55 8.62 10.97
N HIS A 94 1.24 7.93 12.06
CA HIS A 94 2.23 7.36 12.97
C HIS A 94 3.07 6.25 12.30
N LEU A 95 2.45 5.35 11.53
CA LEU A 95 3.18 4.34 10.76
C LEU A 95 4.13 4.98 9.74
N ASP A 96 3.71 6.01 9.01
CA ASP A 96 4.58 6.74 8.09
C ASP A 96 5.75 7.43 8.79
N ALA A 97 5.51 8.00 9.98
CA ALA A 97 6.58 8.56 10.80
C ALA A 97 7.61 7.49 11.19
N ALA A 98 7.17 6.31 11.63
CA ALA A 98 8.06 5.18 11.91
C ALA A 98 8.86 4.74 10.67
N ALA A 99 8.21 4.64 9.51
CA ALA A 99 8.88 4.26 8.26
C ALA A 99 9.98 5.27 7.87
N ARG A 100 9.71 6.58 8.05
CA ARG A 100 10.70 7.64 7.80
C ARG A 100 11.88 7.54 8.79
N THR A 101 11.60 7.42 10.09
CA THR A 101 12.64 7.27 11.12
C THR A 101 13.56 6.10 10.81
N LEU A 102 13.01 4.94 10.44
CA LEU A 102 13.81 3.77 10.12
C LEU A 102 14.66 3.97 8.85
N ARG A 103 14.08 4.56 7.80
CA ARG A 103 14.79 4.86 6.55
C ARG A 103 15.95 5.83 6.77
N ASP A 104 15.72 6.89 7.53
CA ASP A 104 16.74 7.90 7.84
C ASP A 104 17.86 7.29 8.70
N ALA A 105 17.51 6.43 9.64
CA ALA A 105 18.49 5.71 10.46
C ALA A 105 19.31 4.70 9.64
N GLU A 106 18.68 3.96 8.73
CA GLU A 106 19.40 3.04 7.83
C GLU A 106 20.39 3.82 6.93
N ALA A 107 19.96 4.93 6.34
CA ALA A 107 20.83 5.78 5.52
C ALA A 107 22.02 6.32 6.32
N ALA A 108 21.79 6.85 7.53
CA ALA A 108 22.85 7.32 8.40
C ALA A 108 23.82 6.21 8.80
N ALA A 109 23.33 4.99 9.09
CA ALA A 109 24.17 3.85 9.41
C ALA A 109 25.04 3.42 8.22
N GLN A 110 24.47 3.41 7.00
CA GLN A 110 25.21 3.14 5.77
C GLN A 110 26.30 4.18 5.52
N ASP A 111 26.01 5.45 5.77
CA ASP A 111 26.99 6.54 5.60
C ASP A 111 28.15 6.43 6.59
N ILE A 112 27.87 6.12 7.87
CA ILE A 112 28.92 5.87 8.89
C ILE A 112 29.81 4.69 8.46
N CYS A 113 29.20 3.57 8.04
CA CYS A 113 29.93 2.39 7.59
C CYS A 113 30.78 2.69 6.36
N ARG A 114 30.24 3.44 5.39
CA ARG A 114 30.95 3.83 4.17
C ARG A 114 32.15 4.74 4.49
N GLN A 115 31.97 5.74 5.36
CA GLN A 115 33.07 6.62 5.76
C GLN A 115 34.22 5.83 6.40
N TYR A 116 33.92 4.90 7.30
CA TYR A 116 34.93 4.06 7.92
C TYR A 116 35.64 3.14 6.92
N ALA A 117 34.87 2.49 6.04
CA ALA A 117 35.42 1.61 5.02
C ALA A 117 36.34 2.37 4.05
N THR A 118 35.95 3.57 3.62
CA THR A 118 36.78 4.44 2.76
C THR A 118 38.09 4.84 3.45
N ALA A 119 38.03 5.28 4.71
CA ALA A 119 39.24 5.64 5.46
C ALA A 119 40.21 4.47 5.60
N ALA A 120 39.68 3.26 5.83
CA ALA A 120 40.49 2.04 5.88
C ALA A 120 41.13 1.70 4.53
N GLN A 121 40.42 1.91 3.42
CA GLN A 121 40.94 1.71 2.07
C GLN A 121 42.04 2.72 1.72
N GLU A 122 41.87 4.00 2.06
CA GLU A 122 42.87 5.04 1.83
C GLU A 122 44.18 4.80 2.61
N LEU A 123 44.08 4.38 3.87
CA LEU A 123 45.25 3.98 4.67
C LEU A 123 45.96 2.75 4.09
N ARG A 124 45.22 1.77 3.59
CA ARG A 124 45.81 0.61 2.88
C ARG A 124 46.48 1.03 1.57
N ALA A 125 45.88 1.93 0.81
CA ALA A 125 46.45 2.42 -0.44
C ALA A 125 47.76 3.20 -0.21
N THR A 126 47.81 4.05 0.81
CA THR A 126 49.05 4.76 1.19
C THR A 126 50.14 3.83 1.70
N ALA A 127 49.78 2.73 2.37
CA ALA A 127 50.73 1.71 2.80
C ALA A 127 51.32 0.88 1.63
N GLN A 128 50.61 0.77 0.51
CA GLN A 128 51.01 -0.03 -0.65
C GLN A 128 51.70 0.77 -1.76
N ALA A 129 51.78 2.11 -1.64
CA ALA A 129 52.38 2.97 -2.65
C ALA A 129 53.91 2.74 -2.77
N PRO A 130 54.44 2.45 -3.98
CA PRO A 130 55.89 2.35 -4.18
C PRO A 130 56.55 3.73 -4.00
N ALA A 131 57.76 3.75 -3.46
CA ALA A 131 58.57 4.96 -3.31
C ALA A 131 58.99 5.53 -4.68
N THR A 132 58.09 6.20 -5.39
CA THR A 132 58.43 6.97 -6.59
C THR A 132 58.92 8.36 -6.21
N GLN A 133 60.11 8.65 -6.72
CA GLN A 133 60.94 9.85 -6.55
C GLN A 133 60.17 11.17 -6.43
N ALA A 134 60.53 11.93 -5.39
CA ALA A 134 60.24 13.35 -5.29
C ALA A 134 60.76 14.09 -6.53
N THR A 135 59.85 14.52 -7.40
CA THR A 135 60.08 15.66 -8.31
C THR A 135 59.12 16.76 -7.90
N GLY A 136 59.69 17.93 -7.63
CA GLY A 136 59.04 19.04 -6.96
C GLY A 136 57.72 19.45 -7.61
N GLY A 137 56.67 19.46 -6.81
CA GLY A 137 55.40 20.11 -7.07
C GLY A 137 54.81 20.56 -5.75
N GLN A 138 54.58 21.87 -5.60
CA GLN A 138 53.98 22.52 -4.45
C GLN A 138 52.74 21.79 -3.91
N PRO A 139 52.47 21.83 -2.60
CA PRO A 139 51.28 21.21 -2.03
C PRO A 139 50.03 22.00 -2.40
N SER A 140 49.06 21.35 -3.04
CA SER A 140 47.68 21.82 -3.15
C SER A 140 46.90 21.37 -1.91
N SER A 141 46.43 22.36 -1.17
CA SER A 141 45.42 22.40 -0.10
C SER A 141 44.57 21.13 0.11
N GLY A 142 44.60 20.59 1.33
CA GLY A 142 43.60 19.62 1.81
C GLY A 142 42.22 20.27 2.03
N PRO A 143 41.15 19.48 2.23
CA PRO A 143 39.81 20.02 2.50
C PRO A 143 39.79 20.66 3.89
N VAL A 144 39.55 21.96 3.90
CA VAL A 144 39.36 22.79 5.09
C VAL A 144 37.94 22.58 5.60
N MET A 145 37.77 22.08 6.82
CA MET A 145 36.52 22.21 7.57
C MET A 145 36.55 23.56 8.34
N ASN A 146 35.59 24.43 8.03
CA ASN A 146 35.41 25.74 8.65
C ASN A 146 34.89 25.64 10.11
N GLY A 147 35.55 26.32 11.06
CA GLY A 147 35.07 26.58 12.44
C GLY A 147 36.20 27.14 13.33
N PRO A 148 35.94 28.06 14.31
CA PRO A 148 36.75 29.26 14.50
C PRO A 148 38.07 29.08 15.27
N ALA A 149 38.99 29.99 14.95
CA ALA A 149 40.36 30.09 15.42
C ALA A 149 40.53 30.43 16.91
N SER A 150 41.61 29.92 17.51
CA SER A 150 42.48 30.72 18.38
C SER A 150 43.90 30.14 18.46
N SER A 151 44.81 30.79 17.73
CA SER A 151 46.16 31.21 18.12
C SER A 151 47.06 30.31 19.00
N GLY A 152 48.17 29.86 18.41
CA GLY A 152 49.39 29.46 19.11
C GLY A 152 50.56 29.24 18.14
N GLN A 153 51.49 30.19 18.09
CA GLN A 153 52.73 30.13 17.30
C GLN A 153 53.75 29.15 17.93
N ALA A 154 54.46 28.36 17.12
CA ALA A 154 55.81 27.84 17.44
C ALA A 154 56.51 27.37 16.15
N GLN A 155 57.46 28.17 15.64
CA GLN A 155 58.91 27.88 15.62
C GLN A 155 59.36 26.74 14.70
N VAL A 156 59.99 27.15 13.60
CA VAL A 156 60.71 26.30 12.63
C VAL A 156 62.06 25.91 13.23
N VAL A 157 62.25 24.63 13.54
CA VAL A 157 63.57 24.02 13.77
C VAL A 157 63.88 23.13 12.58
N GLN A 158 64.88 23.54 11.78
CA GLN A 158 65.46 22.70 10.73
C GLN A 158 66.22 21.54 11.39
N ALA A 159 65.73 20.32 11.23
CA ALA A 159 66.48 19.11 11.52
C ALA A 159 66.99 18.52 10.20
N THR A 160 68.31 18.49 10.05
CA THR A 160 69.06 17.78 9.02
C THR A 160 68.96 16.27 9.25
N GLY A 161 68.30 15.55 8.35
CA GLY A 161 68.25 14.08 8.33
C GLY A 161 67.99 13.58 6.91
N GLY A 162 68.83 12.65 6.42
CA GLY A 162 68.74 12.06 5.09
C GLY A 162 67.42 11.31 4.83
N PRO A 163 67.17 10.85 3.59
CA PRO A 163 65.85 10.34 3.19
C PRO A 163 65.52 9.08 3.97
N ALA A 164 64.65 9.21 4.98
CA ALA A 164 64.05 8.10 5.66
C ALA A 164 63.22 7.30 4.65
N GLN A 165 63.59 6.04 4.42
CA GLN A 165 62.78 5.10 3.67
C GLN A 165 61.42 4.99 4.38
N ALA A 166 60.33 5.36 3.70
CA ALA A 166 58.98 5.17 4.20
C ALA A 166 58.70 3.67 4.25
N VAL A 167 58.73 3.09 5.45
CA VAL A 167 58.33 1.70 5.68
C VAL A 167 56.82 1.60 5.42
N PRO A 168 56.34 0.66 4.59
CA PRO A 168 54.91 0.47 4.39
C PRO A 168 54.24 0.14 5.73
N LEU A 169 53.13 0.80 6.05
CA LEU A 169 52.42 0.59 7.31
C LEU A 169 51.94 -0.87 7.39
N THR A 170 52.18 -1.53 8.52
CA THR A 170 51.63 -2.86 8.78
C THR A 170 50.12 -2.77 9.05
N GLU A 171 49.39 -3.88 8.88
CA GLU A 171 47.94 -3.92 9.16
C GLU A 171 47.63 -3.54 10.62
N GLU A 172 48.55 -3.80 11.55
CA GLU A 172 48.45 -3.40 12.95
C GLU A 172 48.58 -1.88 13.15
N GLN A 173 49.47 -1.23 12.40
CA GLN A 173 49.60 0.23 12.40
C GLN A 173 48.38 0.91 11.76
N ILE A 174 47.80 0.31 10.72
CA ILE A 174 46.53 0.77 10.11
C ILE A 174 45.39 0.66 11.13
N ALA A 175 45.27 -0.48 11.82
CA ALA A 175 44.26 -0.66 12.86
C ALA A 175 44.43 0.35 14.02
N GLN A 176 45.67 0.68 14.39
CA GLN A 176 45.95 1.65 15.43
C GLN A 176 45.62 3.09 15.01
N ALA A 177 45.87 3.45 13.74
CA ALA A 177 45.50 4.74 13.18
C ALA A 177 43.98 4.93 13.05
N LEU A 178 43.23 3.86 12.75
CA LEU A 178 41.77 3.88 12.63
C LEU A 178 41.03 3.87 13.97
N ARG A 179 41.71 3.56 15.08
CA ARG A 179 41.11 3.41 16.40
C ARG A 179 40.23 4.59 16.86
N PRO A 180 40.65 5.87 16.76
CA PRO A 180 39.78 7.00 17.14
C PRO A 180 38.51 7.07 16.29
N MET A 181 38.61 6.83 14.97
CA MET A 181 37.46 6.83 14.06
C MET A 181 36.53 5.65 14.33
N LEU A 182 37.09 4.48 14.70
CA LEU A 182 36.32 3.30 15.07
C LEU A 182 35.49 3.56 16.33
N ASP A 183 36.09 4.18 17.35
CA ASP A 183 35.41 4.51 18.61
C ASP A 183 34.31 5.58 18.40
N GLU A 184 34.55 6.56 17.55
CA GLU A 184 33.55 7.57 17.15
C GLU A 184 32.39 6.94 16.39
N ALA A 185 32.68 6.12 15.36
CA ALA A 185 31.68 5.42 14.57
C ALA A 185 30.84 4.46 15.42
N ARG A 186 31.46 3.74 16.36
CA ARG A 186 30.77 2.87 17.32
C ARG A 186 29.79 3.69 18.16
N THR A 187 30.25 4.80 18.72
CA THR A 187 29.43 5.67 19.57
C THR A 187 28.25 6.24 18.78
N ALA A 188 28.47 6.68 17.54
CA ALA A 188 27.43 7.20 16.66
C ALA A 188 26.37 6.13 16.34
N LEU A 189 26.77 4.91 15.97
CA LEU A 189 25.84 3.82 15.68
C LEU A 189 25.05 3.37 16.91
N GLN A 190 25.70 3.28 18.09
CA GLN A 190 25.01 2.93 19.34
C GLN A 190 23.94 3.96 19.71
N ARG A 191 24.26 5.25 19.55
CA ARG A 191 23.30 6.33 19.75
C ARG A 191 22.15 6.22 18.75
N LEU A 192 22.46 6.02 17.47
CA LEU A 192 21.45 5.89 16.42
C LEU A 192 20.48 4.73 16.68
N VAL A 193 21.00 3.56 17.09
CA VAL A 193 20.18 2.40 17.51
C VAL A 193 19.26 2.75 18.67
N THR A 194 19.79 3.44 19.69
CA THR A 194 19.03 3.81 20.90
C THR A 194 17.94 4.82 20.60
N ASP A 195 18.28 5.89 19.88
CA ASP A 195 17.36 6.99 19.55
C ASP A 195 16.25 6.50 18.60
N THR A 196 16.61 5.64 17.63
CA THR A 196 15.65 5.00 16.72
C THR A 196 14.68 4.09 17.48
N GLY A 197 15.21 3.23 18.35
CA GLY A 197 14.39 2.33 19.16
C GLY A 197 13.42 3.08 20.09
N ALA A 198 13.88 4.16 20.72
CA ALA A 198 13.03 5.00 21.55
C ALA A 198 11.90 5.68 20.75
N THR A 199 12.24 6.21 19.56
CA THR A 199 11.27 6.85 18.66
C THR A 199 10.21 5.86 18.18
N LEU A 200 10.63 4.68 17.72
CA LEU A 200 9.71 3.64 17.26
C LEU A 200 8.79 3.15 18.40
N SER A 201 9.33 2.99 19.61
CA SER A 201 8.53 2.63 20.79
C SER A 201 7.49 3.71 21.13
N GLY A 202 7.88 4.98 21.07
CA GLY A 202 6.97 6.11 21.27
C GLY A 202 5.86 6.14 20.23
N THR A 203 6.19 5.87 18.95
CA THR A 203 5.21 5.78 17.87
C THR A 203 4.24 4.61 18.07
N ALA A 204 4.73 3.43 18.49
CA ALA A 204 3.87 2.30 18.83
C ALA A 204 2.88 2.64 19.95
N GLY A 205 3.33 3.35 20.98
CA GLY A 205 2.45 3.84 22.06
C GLY A 205 1.36 4.79 21.56
N LYS A 206 1.68 5.68 20.60
CA LYS A 206 0.68 6.58 19.98
C LYS A 206 -0.35 5.82 19.15
N ILE A 207 0.07 4.82 18.39
CA ILE A 207 -0.84 3.94 17.63
C ILE A 207 -1.79 3.22 18.60
N GLN A 208 -1.26 2.67 19.69
CA GLN A 208 -2.08 2.01 20.71
C GLN A 208 -3.08 2.97 21.36
N ALA A 209 -2.68 4.20 21.64
CA ALA A 209 -3.57 5.22 22.17
C ALA A 209 -4.69 5.61 21.18
N ALA A 210 -4.35 5.81 19.91
CA ALA A 210 -5.33 6.11 18.85
C ALA A 210 -6.33 4.96 18.66
N LEU A 211 -5.86 3.71 18.71
CA LEU A 211 -6.73 2.53 18.68
C LEU A 211 -7.64 2.43 19.92
N ALA A 212 -7.13 2.76 21.11
CA ALA A 212 -7.93 2.78 22.32
C ALA A 212 -9.00 3.88 22.31
N ALA A 213 -8.80 4.94 21.51
CA ALA A 213 -9.78 6.01 21.32
C ALA A 213 -10.86 5.67 20.27
N VAL A 214 -10.80 4.50 19.62
CA VAL A 214 -11.86 4.05 18.70
C VAL A 214 -13.19 3.95 19.47
N PRO A 215 -14.27 4.60 18.98
CA PRO A 215 -15.53 4.66 19.71
C PRO A 215 -16.15 3.28 19.90
N ASN A 216 -16.69 3.04 21.10
CA ASN A 216 -17.51 1.87 21.35
C ASN A 216 -18.94 2.16 20.88
N VAL A 217 -19.19 1.88 19.60
CA VAL A 217 -20.47 2.15 18.93
C VAL A 217 -21.65 1.51 19.67
N ALA A 218 -21.48 0.31 20.24
CA ALA A 218 -22.52 -0.38 21.00
C ALA A 218 -22.84 0.29 22.35
N ALA A 219 -21.91 1.04 22.93
CA ALA A 219 -22.15 1.81 24.15
C ALA A 219 -22.76 3.20 23.86
N GLU A 220 -22.49 3.75 22.68
CA GLU A 220 -22.93 5.11 22.30
C GLU A 220 -24.26 5.14 21.55
N LEU A 221 -24.62 4.04 20.88
CA LEU A 221 -25.90 3.90 20.19
C LEU A 221 -26.94 3.28 21.12
N PRO A 222 -28.07 3.97 21.38
CA PRO A 222 -29.17 3.36 22.10
C PRO A 222 -29.85 2.27 21.25
N GLU A 223 -30.55 1.35 21.90
CA GLU A 223 -31.22 0.24 21.20
C GLU A 223 -32.27 0.76 20.22
N PRO A 224 -32.23 0.38 18.92
CA PRO A 224 -33.12 0.91 17.89
C PRO A 224 -34.61 0.70 18.19
N ASP A 225 -34.97 -0.41 18.83
CA ASP A 225 -36.35 -0.79 19.16
C ASP A 225 -36.95 0.00 20.32
N THR A 226 -36.11 0.69 21.10
CA THR A 226 -36.53 1.59 22.19
C THR A 226 -36.72 3.03 21.73
N GLN A 227 -36.40 3.34 20.47
CA GLN A 227 -36.44 4.70 19.95
C GLN A 227 -37.86 5.13 19.59
N PRO A 228 -38.20 6.43 19.75
CA PRO A 228 -39.56 6.93 19.51
C PRO A 228 -40.01 6.85 18.04
N PHE A 229 -39.08 6.63 17.10
CA PHE A 229 -39.39 6.37 15.69
C PHE A 229 -39.74 4.91 15.40
N THR A 230 -39.53 4.00 16.35
CA THR A 230 -39.84 2.58 16.19
C THR A 230 -41.23 2.29 16.74
N PRO A 231 -42.12 1.63 15.97
CA PRO A 231 -43.44 1.24 16.46
C PRO A 231 -43.31 0.28 17.64
N SER A 232 -44.17 0.43 18.65
CA SER A 232 -44.23 -0.54 19.75
C SER A 232 -44.46 -1.96 19.22
N PRO A 233 -43.85 -2.99 19.82
CA PRO A 233 -44.04 -4.38 19.40
C PRO A 233 -45.53 -4.73 19.22
N GLY A 234 -45.91 -5.21 18.03
CA GLY A 234 -47.28 -5.61 17.72
C GLY A 234 -48.20 -4.50 17.18
N ARG A 235 -47.73 -3.26 16.98
CA ARG A 235 -48.49 -2.24 16.24
C ARG A 235 -47.98 -2.11 14.79
N PRO A 236 -48.82 -2.32 13.76
CA PRO A 236 -48.43 -2.06 12.38
C PRO A 236 -48.18 -0.55 12.16
N ILE A 237 -47.23 -0.23 11.28
CA ILE A 237 -47.00 1.16 10.83
C ILE A 237 -48.25 1.61 10.07
N GLY A 238 -48.98 2.56 10.64
CA GLY A 238 -50.08 3.23 9.97
C GLY A 238 -49.55 4.22 8.94
N TRP A 239 -49.12 3.73 7.78
CA TRP A 239 -48.80 4.61 6.65
C TRP A 239 -50.06 4.80 5.80
N SER A 240 -50.57 6.03 5.77
CA SER A 240 -51.62 6.44 4.84
C SER A 240 -51.02 7.51 3.93
N PRO A 241 -50.81 7.24 2.63
CA PRO A 241 -50.36 8.27 1.71
C PRO A 241 -51.47 9.31 1.60
N ALA A 242 -51.19 10.53 2.07
CA ALA A 242 -52.04 11.66 1.72
C ALA A 242 -51.88 11.90 0.21
N ARG A 243 -52.91 11.53 -0.57
CA ARG A 243 -53.00 11.95 -1.97
C ARG A 243 -53.21 13.46 -1.98
N LEU A 244 -52.17 14.23 -2.27
CA LEU A 244 -52.31 15.64 -2.62
C LEU A 244 -52.96 15.71 -4.00
N GLU A 245 -54.27 16.00 -4.05
CA GLU A 245 -54.92 16.38 -5.30
C GLU A 245 -54.39 17.74 -5.74
N GLY A 246 -53.67 17.79 -6.86
CA GLY A 246 -53.42 19.04 -7.59
C GLY A 246 -51.98 19.54 -7.69
N GLN A 247 -50.96 18.76 -7.35
CA GLN A 247 -49.61 18.99 -7.88
C GLN A 247 -49.06 17.67 -8.41
N GLU A 248 -48.95 17.57 -9.74
CA GLU A 248 -48.00 16.63 -10.33
C GLU A 248 -46.62 17.01 -9.80
N THR A 249 -46.13 16.23 -8.84
CA THR A 249 -44.71 16.26 -8.51
C THR A 249 -43.95 15.82 -9.75
N ALA A 250 -42.89 16.55 -10.09
CA ALA A 250 -42.10 16.42 -11.31
C ALA A 250 -41.31 15.09 -11.43
N LEU A 251 -41.81 14.00 -10.86
CA LEU A 251 -41.25 12.66 -11.00
C LEU A 251 -41.73 11.95 -12.27
N ALA A 252 -42.83 12.41 -12.89
CA ALA A 252 -43.39 11.81 -14.10
C ALA A 252 -42.92 12.44 -15.43
N ALA A 253 -42.24 13.60 -15.39
CA ALA A 253 -41.81 14.33 -16.60
C ALA A 253 -40.28 14.35 -16.83
N ALA A 254 -39.47 13.78 -15.92
CA ALA A 254 -38.02 13.69 -16.08
C ALA A 254 -37.59 12.33 -16.65
N THR A 255 -38.10 11.97 -17.82
CA THR A 255 -37.60 10.84 -18.63
C THR A 255 -36.37 11.19 -19.46
N HIS A 256 -35.60 12.19 -19.04
CA HIS A 256 -34.31 12.54 -19.62
C HIS A 256 -33.27 12.84 -18.54
N GLY A 257 -32.32 11.90 -18.38
CA GLY A 257 -30.97 12.20 -17.91
C GLY A 257 -30.77 12.38 -16.41
N LEU A 258 -31.25 11.46 -15.57
CA LEU A 258 -30.79 11.35 -14.18
C LEU A 258 -30.10 9.99 -14.00
N GLY A 259 -28.77 10.03 -14.04
CA GLY A 259 -27.93 8.91 -13.65
C GLY A 259 -28.23 8.54 -12.20
N SER A 260 -28.49 7.26 -11.99
CA SER A 260 -28.47 6.60 -10.69
C SER A 260 -27.19 7.03 -9.94
N GLY A 261 -27.36 7.83 -8.89
CA GLY A 261 -26.30 8.22 -7.95
C GLY A 261 -25.94 7.06 -7.04
N GLY A 262 -25.53 5.94 -7.64
CA GLY A 262 -24.95 4.79 -6.95
C GLY A 262 -23.44 4.93 -6.88
N PHE A 263 -22.88 4.66 -5.70
CA PHE A 263 -21.50 4.21 -5.45
C PHE A 263 -20.54 4.35 -6.63
N GLY A 264 -19.77 5.44 -6.66
CA GLY A 264 -18.58 5.64 -7.48
C GLY A 264 -18.48 4.77 -8.73
N GLY A 265 -19.42 4.90 -9.67
CA GLY A 265 -19.36 4.22 -10.97
C GLY A 265 -19.09 2.71 -10.95
N TYR A 266 -19.36 1.95 -9.88
CA TYR A 266 -19.05 0.51 -9.82
C TYR A 266 -20.17 -0.39 -10.35
N GLY A 267 -21.27 0.17 -10.82
CA GLY A 267 -22.42 -0.60 -11.30
C GLY A 267 -23.10 -1.43 -10.20
N PRO A 268 -24.10 -2.28 -10.55
CA PRO A 268 -24.94 -2.99 -9.58
C PRO A 268 -24.20 -3.95 -8.64
N SER A 269 -22.99 -4.40 -9.00
CA SER A 269 -22.20 -5.30 -8.14
C SER A 269 -21.48 -4.60 -6.99
N GLY A 270 -21.37 -3.27 -7.02
CA GLY A 270 -20.61 -2.51 -6.03
C GLY A 270 -19.09 -2.74 -6.09
N PRO A 271 -18.33 -2.17 -5.12
CA PRO A 271 -16.87 -2.30 -5.02
C PRO A 271 -16.44 -3.71 -4.57
N PRO A 272 -15.17 -4.12 -4.80
CA PRO A 272 -14.67 -5.42 -4.38
C PRO A 272 -14.61 -5.57 -2.86
N PRO A 273 -14.65 -6.81 -2.35
CA PRO A 273 -14.38 -7.07 -0.95
C PRO A 273 -12.98 -6.55 -0.54
N PRO A 274 -12.77 -6.14 0.72
CA PRO A 274 -11.45 -5.76 1.22
C PRO A 274 -10.46 -6.95 1.15
N GLY A 275 -9.19 -6.68 0.82
CA GLY A 275 -8.11 -7.68 0.92
C GLY A 275 -7.80 -8.51 -0.35
N GLY A 276 -7.80 -7.89 -1.53
CA GLY A 276 -7.44 -8.57 -2.79
C GLY A 276 -6.16 -8.03 -3.45
N GLY A 277 -5.13 -8.87 -3.51
CA GLY A 277 -3.95 -8.67 -4.34
C GLY A 277 -3.80 -9.79 -5.37
N PRO A 278 -2.82 -9.71 -6.28
CA PRO A 278 -2.52 -10.81 -7.19
C PRO A 278 -2.33 -12.13 -6.43
N ALA A 279 -3.12 -13.14 -6.75
CA ALA A 279 -2.96 -14.47 -6.16
C ALA A 279 -1.74 -15.18 -6.75
N PRO A 280 -1.06 -16.07 -5.99
CA PRO A 280 -0.02 -16.93 -6.54
C PRO A 280 -0.52 -17.74 -7.75
N GLN A 281 0.36 -17.99 -8.73
CA GLN A 281 -0.03 -18.65 -9.98
C GLN A 281 -0.71 -20.01 -9.76
N GLY A 282 -0.26 -20.79 -8.76
CA GLY A 282 -0.87 -22.07 -8.41
C GLY A 282 -2.32 -21.93 -7.93
N GLN A 283 -2.61 -20.90 -7.14
CA GLN A 283 -3.98 -20.65 -6.65
C GLN A 283 -4.93 -20.24 -7.79
N VAL A 284 -4.44 -19.45 -8.75
CA VAL A 284 -5.23 -19.11 -9.94
C VAL A 284 -5.47 -20.34 -10.81
N ALA A 285 -4.47 -21.23 -10.95
CA ALA A 285 -4.64 -22.49 -11.66
C ALA A 285 -5.71 -23.38 -11.01
N ASP A 286 -5.79 -23.42 -9.68
CA ASP A 286 -6.84 -24.14 -8.95
C ASP A 286 -8.23 -23.57 -9.25
N TRP A 287 -8.39 -22.25 -9.26
CA TRP A 287 -9.66 -21.61 -9.61
C TRP A 287 -10.06 -21.87 -11.07
N ILE A 288 -9.11 -21.85 -12.00
CA ILE A 288 -9.35 -22.20 -13.42
C ILE A 288 -9.84 -23.65 -13.51
N ASN A 289 -9.16 -24.58 -12.86
CA ASN A 289 -9.54 -26.00 -12.88
C ASN A 289 -10.92 -26.23 -12.27
N GLN A 290 -11.23 -25.57 -11.16
CA GLN A 290 -12.53 -25.61 -10.51
C GLN A 290 -13.64 -25.07 -11.42
N ALA A 291 -13.43 -23.90 -12.04
CA ALA A 291 -14.39 -23.32 -12.97
C ALA A 291 -14.63 -24.22 -14.19
N ILE A 292 -13.57 -24.81 -14.76
CA ILE A 292 -13.68 -25.76 -15.87
C ILE A 292 -14.48 -27.00 -15.45
N ALA A 293 -14.26 -27.53 -14.25
CA ALA A 293 -15.02 -28.67 -13.74
C ALA A 293 -16.53 -28.35 -13.64
N ILE A 294 -16.87 -27.18 -13.10
CA ILE A 294 -18.25 -26.69 -13.00
C ILE A 294 -18.86 -26.50 -14.39
N LEU A 295 -18.13 -25.87 -15.31
CA LEU A 295 -18.59 -25.63 -16.69
C LEU A 295 -18.82 -26.94 -17.46
N LYS A 296 -17.93 -27.93 -17.31
CA LYS A 296 -18.11 -29.27 -17.89
C LYS A 296 -19.36 -29.96 -17.33
N ALA A 297 -19.58 -29.89 -16.01
CA ALA A 297 -20.78 -30.45 -15.38
C ALA A 297 -22.07 -29.76 -15.88
N ASN A 298 -21.99 -28.50 -16.32
CA ASN A 298 -23.07 -27.73 -16.92
C ASN A 298 -23.11 -27.82 -18.47
N GLY A 299 -22.43 -28.80 -19.07
CA GLY A 299 -22.54 -29.10 -20.49
C GLY A 299 -21.70 -28.23 -21.43
N VAL A 300 -20.76 -27.44 -20.90
CA VAL A 300 -19.83 -26.67 -21.75
C VAL A 300 -18.73 -27.60 -22.27
N PRO A 301 -18.50 -27.68 -23.60
CA PRO A 301 -17.53 -28.61 -24.17
C PRO A 301 -16.07 -28.28 -23.77
N ALA A 302 -15.34 -29.31 -23.35
CA ALA A 302 -13.99 -29.18 -22.82
C ALA A 302 -12.97 -28.60 -23.83
N ASP A 303 -13.15 -28.89 -25.12
CA ASP A 303 -12.31 -28.41 -26.22
C ASP A 303 -12.42 -26.89 -26.42
N LYS A 304 -13.44 -26.25 -25.84
CA LYS A 304 -13.65 -24.79 -25.94
C LYS A 304 -13.01 -23.99 -24.81
N MET A 305 -12.49 -24.65 -23.78
CA MET A 305 -12.07 -24.06 -22.51
C MET A 305 -10.62 -24.42 -22.17
N ASN A 306 -9.68 -24.14 -23.07
CA ASN A 306 -8.27 -24.44 -22.82
C ASN A 306 -7.76 -23.70 -21.55
N PRO A 307 -7.29 -24.41 -20.51
CA PRO A 307 -6.87 -23.78 -19.25
C PRO A 307 -5.72 -22.78 -19.42
N ASN A 308 -4.78 -23.04 -20.33
CA ASN A 308 -3.64 -22.15 -20.58
C ASN A 308 -4.07 -20.84 -21.24
N ASP A 309 -5.11 -20.89 -22.09
CA ASP A 309 -5.65 -19.69 -22.73
C ASP A 309 -6.44 -18.83 -21.74
N ILE A 310 -7.18 -19.48 -20.82
CA ILE A 310 -7.85 -18.80 -19.70
C ILE A 310 -6.81 -18.13 -18.79
N TRP A 311 -5.74 -18.85 -18.43
CA TRP A 311 -4.63 -18.29 -17.65
C TRP A 311 -3.98 -17.10 -18.37
N LEU A 312 -3.74 -17.20 -19.67
CA LEU A 312 -3.13 -16.14 -20.47
C LEU A 312 -3.95 -14.85 -20.42
N ILE A 313 -5.29 -14.97 -20.53
CA ILE A 313 -6.22 -13.84 -20.37
C ILE A 313 -6.08 -13.25 -18.97
N ILE A 314 -6.26 -14.04 -17.91
CA ILE A 314 -6.24 -13.57 -16.51
C ILE A 314 -4.92 -12.84 -16.19
N LYS A 315 -3.80 -13.38 -16.66
CA LYS A 315 -2.48 -12.77 -16.47
C LYS A 315 -2.39 -11.36 -17.03
N HIS A 316 -3.02 -11.09 -18.18
CA HIS A 316 -2.98 -9.77 -18.83
C HIS A 316 -4.10 -8.84 -18.37
N GLU A 317 -5.28 -9.38 -18.08
CA GLU A 317 -6.46 -8.60 -17.70
C GLU A 317 -6.40 -8.12 -16.25
N SER A 318 -5.98 -8.98 -15.32
CA SER A 318 -6.04 -8.70 -13.87
C SER A 318 -4.72 -8.97 -13.14
N GLY A 319 -3.73 -9.55 -13.81
CA GLY A 319 -2.50 -10.03 -13.15
C GLY A 319 -2.75 -11.14 -12.14
N GLY A 320 -3.92 -11.79 -12.17
CA GLY A 320 -4.34 -12.79 -11.16
C GLY A 320 -5.01 -12.19 -9.91
N ASN A 321 -5.38 -10.90 -9.93
CA ASN A 321 -6.11 -10.28 -8.82
C ASN A 321 -7.64 -10.43 -9.01
N PRO A 322 -8.34 -11.21 -8.16
CA PRO A 322 -9.80 -11.36 -8.26
C PRO A 322 -10.58 -10.09 -7.94
N HIS A 323 -9.94 -9.08 -7.34
CA HIS A 323 -10.54 -7.79 -7.02
C HIS A 323 -10.06 -6.68 -7.98
N ALA A 324 -9.46 -7.03 -9.12
CA ALA A 324 -9.04 -6.05 -10.12
C ALA A 324 -10.24 -5.28 -10.70
N ILE A 325 -10.09 -3.96 -10.85
CA ILE A 325 -11.08 -3.08 -11.46
C ILE A 325 -10.40 -2.18 -12.48
N ASN A 326 -10.97 -2.09 -13.68
CA ASN A 326 -10.59 -1.11 -14.68
C ASN A 326 -11.50 0.12 -14.61
N ASN A 327 -10.97 1.25 -14.15
CA ASN A 327 -11.68 2.53 -14.00
C ASN A 327 -11.41 3.57 -15.11
N TRP A 328 -10.70 3.20 -16.18
CA TRP A 328 -10.11 4.15 -17.14
C TRP A 328 -10.66 3.99 -18.56
N ASP A 329 -11.53 3.00 -18.78
CA ASP A 329 -12.15 2.73 -20.07
C ASP A 329 -13.54 3.36 -20.24
N SER A 330 -14.13 3.20 -21.43
CA SER A 330 -15.46 3.72 -21.74
C SER A 330 -16.58 3.07 -20.92
N ASN A 331 -16.34 1.90 -20.32
CA ASN A 331 -17.34 1.20 -19.52
C ASN A 331 -17.35 1.74 -18.09
N ALA A 332 -16.18 2.06 -17.54
CA ALA A 332 -16.03 2.82 -16.30
C ALA A 332 -16.69 4.20 -16.40
N ALA A 333 -16.49 4.91 -17.52
CA ALA A 333 -17.17 6.18 -17.79
C ALA A 333 -18.71 6.03 -17.86
N LYS A 334 -19.21 4.85 -18.23
CA LYS A 334 -20.64 4.49 -18.23
C LYS A 334 -21.12 3.91 -16.89
N GLY A 335 -20.28 3.89 -15.86
CA GLY A 335 -20.62 3.40 -14.52
C GLY A 335 -20.72 1.87 -14.41
N THR A 336 -20.14 1.11 -15.35
CA THR A 336 -20.10 -0.36 -15.32
C THR A 336 -18.69 -0.88 -15.65
N PRO A 337 -17.68 -0.58 -14.82
CA PRO A 337 -16.29 -0.95 -15.05
C PRO A 337 -16.13 -2.46 -15.12
N SER A 338 -15.09 -2.88 -15.84
CA SER A 338 -14.66 -4.28 -15.89
C SER A 338 -14.03 -4.70 -14.56
N LYS A 339 -14.37 -5.91 -14.11
CA LYS A 339 -14.02 -6.42 -12.77
C LYS A 339 -13.59 -7.88 -12.79
N GLY A 340 -12.79 -8.24 -11.80
CA GLY A 340 -12.39 -9.61 -11.50
C GLY A 340 -11.35 -10.19 -12.45
N LEU A 341 -11.10 -11.49 -12.33
CA LEU A 341 -9.99 -12.17 -12.99
C LEU A 341 -10.00 -12.04 -14.52
N MET A 342 -11.17 -12.16 -15.14
CA MET A 342 -11.38 -12.09 -16.58
C MET A 342 -11.94 -10.73 -17.04
N GLN A 343 -11.94 -9.72 -16.15
CA GLN A 343 -12.35 -8.34 -16.45
C GLN A 343 -13.72 -8.22 -17.13
N THR A 344 -14.75 -8.84 -16.55
CA THR A 344 -16.14 -8.74 -17.04
C THR A 344 -16.84 -7.51 -16.48
N ILE A 345 -17.70 -6.86 -17.27
CA ILE A 345 -18.64 -5.82 -16.80
C ILE A 345 -19.94 -6.45 -16.25
N ASP A 346 -20.71 -5.72 -15.44
CA ASP A 346 -21.92 -6.25 -14.79
C ASP A 346 -22.96 -6.83 -15.77
N PRO A 347 -23.28 -6.19 -16.91
CA PRO A 347 -24.22 -6.76 -17.87
C PRO A 347 -23.74 -8.09 -18.46
N THR A 348 -22.44 -8.18 -18.77
CA THR A 348 -21.83 -9.40 -19.31
C THR A 348 -21.83 -10.50 -18.25
N PHE A 349 -21.34 -10.20 -17.04
CA PHE A 349 -21.33 -11.16 -15.95
C PHE A 349 -22.72 -11.73 -15.69
N ASN A 350 -23.74 -10.87 -15.58
CA ASN A 350 -25.11 -11.30 -15.32
C ASN A 350 -25.73 -12.13 -16.45
N SER A 351 -25.33 -11.89 -17.70
CA SER A 351 -25.83 -12.65 -18.86
C SER A 351 -25.19 -14.04 -18.97
N TYR A 352 -23.93 -14.17 -18.51
CA TYR A 352 -23.12 -15.37 -18.72
C TYR A 352 -22.78 -16.14 -17.44
N LYS A 353 -23.22 -15.70 -16.26
CA LYS A 353 -23.11 -16.48 -15.03
C LYS A 353 -23.99 -17.73 -15.04
N LEU A 354 -23.58 -18.73 -14.27
CA LEU A 354 -24.42 -19.91 -13.99
C LEU A 354 -25.32 -19.64 -12.77
N PRO A 355 -26.49 -20.30 -12.65
CA PRO A 355 -27.27 -20.28 -11.42
C PRO A 355 -26.42 -20.68 -10.21
N GLY A 356 -26.50 -19.92 -9.11
CA GLY A 356 -25.65 -20.13 -7.92
C GLY A 356 -24.27 -19.48 -7.97
N HIS A 357 -23.87 -18.89 -9.11
CA HIS A 357 -22.57 -18.23 -9.30
C HIS A 357 -22.76 -16.71 -9.49
N GLY A 358 -23.18 -16.04 -8.42
CA GLY A 358 -23.67 -14.65 -8.47
C GLY A 358 -22.65 -13.56 -8.15
N ASP A 359 -21.44 -13.91 -7.74
CA ASP A 359 -20.46 -12.96 -7.20
C ASP A 359 -19.38 -12.63 -8.24
N ILE A 360 -19.37 -11.40 -8.75
CA ILE A 360 -18.41 -10.96 -9.79
C ILE A 360 -16.95 -10.93 -9.31
N TYR A 361 -16.73 -10.83 -7.99
CA TYR A 361 -15.40 -10.82 -7.38
C TYR A 361 -14.96 -12.20 -6.90
N ASN A 362 -15.87 -13.18 -6.87
CA ASN A 362 -15.49 -14.56 -6.66
C ASN A 362 -14.69 -15.05 -7.89
N PRO A 363 -13.46 -15.55 -7.70
CA PRO A 363 -12.57 -15.91 -8.80
C PRO A 363 -13.18 -16.99 -9.71
N VAL A 364 -13.89 -17.97 -9.15
CA VAL A 364 -14.49 -19.08 -9.89
C VAL A 364 -15.69 -18.60 -10.69
N ASP A 365 -16.58 -17.81 -10.07
CA ASP A 365 -17.77 -17.26 -10.73
C ASP A 365 -17.38 -16.32 -11.89
N ASN A 366 -16.36 -15.48 -11.68
CA ASN A 366 -15.85 -14.58 -12.70
C ASN A 366 -15.28 -15.35 -13.91
N ILE A 367 -14.52 -16.43 -13.66
CA ILE A 367 -14.02 -17.31 -14.72
C ILE A 367 -15.17 -18.00 -15.45
N ILE A 368 -16.18 -18.50 -14.73
CA ILE A 368 -17.38 -19.11 -15.33
C ILE A 368 -18.05 -18.17 -16.32
N ALA A 369 -18.31 -16.92 -15.91
CA ALA A 369 -18.97 -15.94 -16.76
C ALA A 369 -18.08 -15.52 -17.94
N GLY A 370 -16.79 -15.24 -17.70
CA GLY A 370 -15.83 -14.86 -18.73
C GLY A 370 -15.66 -15.92 -19.82
N VAL A 371 -15.50 -17.19 -19.42
CA VAL A 371 -15.37 -18.31 -20.37
C VAL A 371 -16.63 -18.50 -21.20
N ARG A 372 -17.81 -18.45 -20.58
CA ARG A 372 -19.09 -18.57 -21.32
C ARG A 372 -19.29 -17.42 -22.30
N TYR A 373 -18.91 -16.20 -21.93
CA TYR A 373 -18.88 -15.06 -22.85
C TYR A 373 -17.91 -15.29 -24.02
N SER A 374 -16.67 -15.71 -23.75
CA SER A 374 -15.67 -15.97 -24.80
C SER A 374 -16.16 -17.02 -25.80
N ILE A 375 -16.80 -18.10 -25.32
CA ILE A 375 -17.35 -19.15 -26.18
C ILE A 375 -18.52 -18.61 -27.00
N ALA A 376 -19.45 -17.89 -26.38
CA ALA A 376 -20.61 -17.33 -27.09
C ALA A 376 -20.19 -16.33 -28.18
N ARG A 377 -19.16 -15.52 -27.91
CA ARG A 377 -18.72 -14.44 -28.81
C ARG A 377 -17.71 -14.87 -29.87
N TYR A 378 -16.83 -15.82 -29.55
CA TYR A 378 -15.67 -16.21 -30.38
C TYR A 378 -15.62 -17.72 -30.70
N GLY A 379 -16.57 -18.51 -30.18
CA GLY A 379 -16.68 -19.95 -30.42
C GLY A 379 -15.75 -20.82 -29.56
N SER A 380 -14.69 -20.24 -28.96
CA SER A 380 -13.82 -20.87 -27.95
C SER A 380 -12.98 -19.80 -27.24
N VAL A 381 -12.43 -20.10 -26.06
CA VAL A 381 -11.46 -19.22 -25.39
C VAL A 381 -10.20 -19.03 -26.25
N SER A 382 -9.78 -20.07 -26.98
CA SER A 382 -8.62 -20.03 -27.86
C SER A 382 -8.74 -19.05 -29.03
N ASN A 383 -9.96 -18.66 -29.39
CA ASN A 383 -10.26 -17.72 -30.46
C ASN A 383 -10.39 -16.26 -30.00
N VAL A 384 -10.21 -16.01 -28.70
CA VAL A 384 -10.21 -14.64 -28.17
C VAL A 384 -9.07 -13.84 -28.82
N PRO A 385 -9.30 -12.61 -29.33
CA PRO A 385 -8.30 -11.86 -30.08
C PRO A 385 -6.94 -11.72 -29.40
N GLY A 386 -6.90 -11.49 -28.08
CA GLY A 386 -5.65 -11.42 -27.32
C GLY A 386 -4.90 -12.75 -27.24
N VAL A 387 -5.61 -13.87 -27.16
CA VAL A 387 -5.01 -15.22 -27.16
C VAL A 387 -4.48 -15.56 -28.56
N VAL A 388 -5.26 -15.28 -29.60
CA VAL A 388 -4.84 -15.49 -31.00
C VAL A 388 -3.61 -14.64 -31.31
N GLY A 389 -3.63 -13.35 -30.96
CA GLY A 389 -2.52 -12.43 -31.14
C GLY A 389 -1.22 -12.96 -30.52
N MET A 390 -1.27 -13.38 -29.26
CA MET A 390 -0.11 -13.94 -28.56
C MET A 390 0.40 -15.25 -29.20
N LYS A 391 -0.49 -16.08 -29.75
CA LYS A 391 -0.12 -17.34 -30.44
C LYS A 391 0.47 -17.11 -31.82
N THR A 392 0.12 -16.02 -32.50
CA THR A 392 0.62 -15.68 -33.84
C THR A 392 1.78 -14.68 -33.82
N GLY A 393 2.33 -14.36 -32.65
CA GLY A 393 3.47 -13.43 -32.48
C GLY A 393 3.12 -11.94 -32.46
N GLY A 394 1.83 -11.60 -32.32
CA GLY A 394 1.34 -10.24 -32.05
C GLY A 394 1.20 -9.95 -30.55
N GLY A 395 0.92 -8.69 -30.20
CA GLY A 395 0.67 -8.28 -28.81
C GLY A 395 -0.74 -8.65 -28.32
N TYR A 396 -0.89 -8.79 -26.99
CA TYR A 396 -2.19 -9.05 -26.35
C TYR A 396 -3.15 -7.87 -26.54
N ARG A 397 -4.40 -8.16 -26.89
CA ARG A 397 -5.52 -7.21 -26.94
C ARG A 397 -6.70 -7.80 -26.16
N GLY A 398 -7.17 -7.06 -25.16
CA GLY A 398 -8.39 -7.42 -24.41
C GLY A 398 -9.64 -7.45 -25.31
N TYR A 399 -10.73 -8.02 -24.81
CA TYR A 399 -11.89 -8.42 -25.60
C TYR A 399 -13.24 -7.83 -25.18
#